data_AF-A0A327Z4R6-F1
#
_entry.id   AF-A0A327Z4R6-F1
#
_cell.length_a   1.000
_cell.length_b   1.000
_cell.length_c   1.000
_cell.angle_alpha   90.00
_cell.angle_beta   90.00
_cell.angle_gamma   90.00
#
_symmetry.space_group_name_H-M   'P 1'
#
loop_
_entity.id
_entity.type
_entity.pdbx_description
1 polymer ?
#
loop_
_entity_poly.entity_id
_entity_poly.type
_entity_poly.pdbx_seq_one_letter_code
_entity_poly.pdbx_strand_id
1 'polypeptide(L)'
;MQLTHAHEAMASAIEDQWLAAAVQTGAAVRDEAEAGVRAAYTLAGLPEPEKIYWLGSPRAGAAAAAILAVAPELGPQTAAGFAGVSAGTAAGLAEVSAGTAAGLAGMSAGTAAGLAGVSAGTAWLAEVHADLRRQGWTPGERLGSSLRRQIRTEPWAAARKSALEALGADGWAQLSAAAGRRSWGLVMDLIAARLRLRLGEDLTSGLGDAGPAVRRMVLDAVYGQHDGTWLSTFDAADRIAPGAGLMAPLTGLAEVARHAGWWWAYENVAILTERPTLLERDNVGRLHRGEGAAMEFPDGYGLWAWRGMPIPADLAAELPRLTVERIRDEPNAEIRRVMLEHFGYERYLREAGARTMGSDEAGTLWYLDLPGDEPLVMVEVVNSTPEPDGTSRVYWLRVPPSTRTAREGVAWTFGLTAEEYQPLIQT
;
A
#
# COMPACT_ATOMS: atom_id res chain seq x y z
N MET A 1 14.12 -34.01 4.56
CA MET A 1 15.07 -33.71 5.65
C MET A 1 14.29 -33.06 6.78
N GLN A 2 14.56 -33.41 8.04
CA GLN A 2 13.98 -32.73 9.21
C GLN A 2 14.90 -31.59 9.63
N LEU A 3 14.36 -30.40 9.91
CA LEU A 3 15.17 -29.29 10.40
C LEU A 3 15.60 -29.51 11.86
N THR A 4 16.79 -29.03 12.20
CA THR A 4 17.25 -28.97 13.59
C THR A 4 16.84 -27.63 14.19
N HIS A 5 16.80 -27.53 15.51
CA HIS A 5 16.54 -26.26 16.18
C HIS A 5 17.59 -25.17 15.83
N ALA A 6 18.84 -25.57 15.55
CA ALA A 6 19.87 -24.65 15.08
C ALA A 6 19.56 -24.10 13.67
N HIS A 7 18.98 -24.92 12.78
CA HIS A 7 18.52 -24.46 11.47
C HIS A 7 17.36 -23.45 11.60
N GLU A 8 16.42 -23.72 12.50
CA GLU A 8 15.29 -22.81 12.77
C GLU A 8 15.75 -21.46 13.32
N ALA A 9 16.68 -21.47 14.29
CA ALA A 9 17.24 -20.25 14.86
C ALA A 9 18.01 -19.42 13.81
N MET A 10 18.80 -20.08 12.95
CA MET A 10 19.48 -19.43 11.84
C MET A 10 18.49 -18.84 10.82
N ALA A 11 17.46 -19.61 10.45
CA ALA A 11 16.41 -19.18 9.53
C ALA A 11 15.65 -17.94 10.05
N SER A 12 15.33 -17.91 11.35
CA SER A 12 14.72 -16.75 11.99
C SER A 12 15.63 -15.51 11.95
N ALA A 13 16.93 -15.67 12.18
CA ALA A 13 17.88 -14.55 12.13
C ALA A 13 18.03 -14.00 10.70
N ILE A 14 17.98 -14.86 9.68
CA ILE A 14 17.97 -14.46 8.27
C ILE A 14 16.67 -13.71 7.95
N GLU A 15 15.52 -14.19 8.44
CA GLU A 15 14.24 -13.49 8.29
C GLU A 15 14.30 -12.08 8.88
N ASP A 16 14.87 -11.91 10.08
CA ASP A 16 14.99 -10.59 10.72
C ASP A 16 15.81 -9.60 9.86
N GLN A 17 16.90 -10.06 9.23
CA GLN A 17 17.72 -9.23 8.34
C GLN A 17 16.95 -8.80 7.09
N TRP A 18 16.24 -9.72 6.46
CA TRP A 18 15.42 -9.44 5.29
C TRP A 18 14.20 -8.57 5.62
N LEU A 19 13.58 -8.77 6.77
CA LEU A 19 12.50 -7.92 7.26
C LEU A 19 13.00 -6.49 7.47
N ALA A 20 14.18 -6.31 8.07
CA ALA A 20 14.79 -5.00 8.26
C ALA A 20 15.05 -4.29 6.91
N ALA A 21 15.56 -5.00 5.91
CA ALA A 21 15.75 -4.47 4.56
C ALA A 21 14.40 -4.12 3.89
N ALA A 22 13.39 -4.97 4.06
CA ALA A 22 12.09 -4.79 3.42
C ALA A 22 11.29 -3.59 3.94
N VAL A 23 11.53 -3.15 5.17
CA VAL A 23 10.88 -1.98 5.78
C VAL A 23 11.81 -0.77 5.89
N GLN A 24 12.99 -0.83 5.27
CA GLN A 24 13.94 0.27 5.27
C GLN A 24 13.36 1.48 4.51
N THR A 25 13.56 2.66 5.10
CA THR A 25 13.25 3.95 4.49
C THR A 25 14.53 4.71 4.14
N GLY A 26 14.41 5.73 3.28
CA GLY A 26 15.51 6.59 2.84
C GLY A 26 15.94 6.34 1.40
N ALA A 27 17.07 6.92 0.99
CA ALA A 27 17.54 6.82 -0.38
C ALA A 27 17.94 5.39 -0.76
N ALA A 28 17.68 5.02 -2.01
CA ALA A 28 18.22 3.81 -2.62
C ALA A 28 19.75 3.89 -2.75
N VAL A 29 20.41 2.74 -2.75
CA VAL A 29 21.84 2.63 -3.10
C VAL A 29 21.91 2.31 -4.59
N ARG A 30 21.89 3.35 -5.43
CA ARG A 30 21.62 3.20 -6.86
C ARG A 30 22.61 2.29 -7.57
N ASP A 31 23.91 2.48 -7.34
CA ASP A 31 24.97 1.70 -8.01
C ASP A 31 24.82 0.19 -7.75
N GLU A 32 24.56 -0.20 -6.50
CA GLU A 32 24.36 -1.61 -6.11
C GLU A 32 23.05 -2.18 -6.67
N ALA A 33 21.98 -1.37 -6.70
CA ALA A 33 20.73 -1.79 -7.31
C ALA A 33 20.88 -1.99 -8.83
N GLU A 34 21.60 -1.12 -9.52
CA GLU A 34 21.87 -1.27 -10.96
C GLU A 34 22.74 -2.49 -11.27
N ALA A 35 23.76 -2.75 -10.45
CA ALA A 35 24.55 -3.98 -10.53
C ALA A 35 23.67 -5.23 -10.32
N GLY A 36 22.74 -5.17 -9.35
CA GLY A 36 21.75 -6.22 -9.10
C GLY A 36 20.82 -6.47 -10.30
N VAL A 37 20.33 -5.41 -10.95
CA VAL A 37 19.53 -5.51 -12.18
C VAL A 37 20.33 -6.22 -13.27
N ARG A 38 21.56 -5.78 -13.55
CA ARG A 38 22.42 -6.37 -14.60
C ARG A 38 22.74 -7.84 -14.32
N ALA A 39 23.00 -8.17 -13.06
CA ALA A 39 23.19 -9.55 -12.63
C ALA A 39 21.92 -10.38 -12.84
N ALA A 40 20.73 -9.86 -12.54
CA ALA A 40 19.47 -10.57 -12.74
C ALA A 40 19.19 -10.87 -14.22
N TYR A 41 19.49 -9.93 -15.13
CA TYR A 41 19.39 -10.18 -16.58
C TYR A 41 20.41 -11.23 -17.04
N THR A 42 21.67 -11.10 -16.63
CA THR A 42 22.74 -12.04 -16.99
C THR A 42 22.45 -13.46 -16.52
N LEU A 43 21.97 -13.62 -15.28
CA LEU A 43 21.58 -14.92 -14.70
C LEU A 43 20.36 -15.53 -15.39
N ALA A 44 19.47 -14.71 -15.95
CA ALA A 44 18.36 -15.14 -16.79
C ALA A 44 18.79 -15.45 -18.25
N GLY A 45 20.06 -15.26 -18.61
CA GLY A 45 20.56 -15.45 -19.98
C GLY A 45 20.07 -14.39 -20.96
N LEU A 46 19.75 -13.19 -20.48
CA LEU A 46 19.21 -12.07 -21.25
C LEU A 46 20.27 -10.96 -21.41
N PRO A 47 20.24 -10.19 -22.51
CA PRO A 47 21.07 -9.00 -22.64
C PRO A 47 20.69 -7.98 -21.57
N GLU A 48 21.68 -7.30 -20.99
CA GLU A 48 21.43 -6.23 -20.02
C GLU A 48 20.59 -5.09 -20.62
N PRO A 49 19.81 -4.36 -19.80
CA PRO A 49 19.08 -3.19 -20.28
C PRO A 49 20.07 -2.11 -20.73
N GLU A 50 19.79 -1.52 -21.89
CA GLU A 50 20.58 -0.43 -22.49
C GLU A 50 20.56 0.81 -21.60
N LYS A 51 19.44 1.04 -20.90
CA LYS A 51 19.27 2.16 -19.98
C LYS A 51 18.50 1.77 -18.73
N ILE A 52 18.85 2.43 -17.63
CA ILE A 52 18.16 2.31 -16.36
C ILE A 52 17.63 3.69 -15.96
N TYR A 53 16.32 3.81 -15.71
CA TYR A 53 15.68 5.04 -15.23
C TYR A 53 15.35 4.93 -13.75
N TRP A 54 15.54 6.03 -13.02
CA TRP A 54 15.20 6.18 -11.61
C TRP A 54 14.04 7.15 -11.40
N LEU A 55 13.03 6.71 -10.65
CA LEU A 55 11.83 7.49 -10.36
C LEU A 55 11.60 7.57 -8.84
N GLY A 56 10.94 8.62 -8.37
CA GLY A 56 10.74 8.83 -6.93
C GLY A 56 9.76 7.84 -6.29
N SER A 57 8.81 7.26 -7.03
CA SER A 57 7.83 6.34 -6.47
C SER A 57 7.35 5.28 -7.46
N PRO A 58 6.70 4.20 -6.98
CA PRO A 58 6.03 3.23 -7.83
C PRO A 58 4.96 3.82 -8.77
N ARG A 59 4.34 4.95 -8.37
CA ARG A 59 3.38 5.67 -9.22
C ARG A 59 4.07 6.33 -10.41
N ALA A 60 5.18 7.01 -10.16
CA ALA A 60 6.03 7.57 -11.21
C ALA A 60 6.63 6.48 -12.11
N GLY A 61 7.07 5.35 -11.54
CA GLY A 61 7.59 4.19 -12.28
C GLY A 61 6.57 3.58 -13.25
N ALA A 62 5.33 3.36 -12.79
CA ALA A 62 4.26 2.86 -13.65
C ALA A 62 3.91 3.83 -14.79
N ALA A 63 3.86 5.13 -14.50
CA ALA A 63 3.65 6.16 -15.51
C ALA A 63 4.80 6.24 -16.52
N ALA A 64 6.05 6.15 -16.06
CA ALA A 64 7.22 6.12 -16.92
C ALA A 64 7.18 4.92 -17.89
N ALA A 65 6.84 3.72 -17.39
CA ALA A 65 6.69 2.55 -18.25
C ALA A 65 5.61 2.76 -19.32
N ALA A 66 4.47 3.37 -18.96
CA ALA A 66 3.42 3.67 -19.92
C ALA A 66 3.84 4.70 -20.98
N ILE A 67 4.55 5.76 -20.59
CA ILE A 67 5.10 6.77 -21.52
C ILE A 67 6.05 6.12 -22.53
N LEU A 68 6.95 5.24 -22.06
CA LEU A 68 7.90 4.52 -22.89
C LEU A 68 7.25 3.46 -23.79
N ALA A 69 6.13 2.87 -23.37
CA ALA A 69 5.40 1.86 -24.14
C ALA A 69 4.67 2.46 -25.36
N VAL A 70 4.19 3.70 -25.25
CA VAL A 70 3.38 4.37 -26.29
C VAL A 70 4.27 5.09 -27.33
N ALA A 71 5.55 5.30 -27.04
CA ALA A 71 6.51 6.00 -27.91
C ALA A 71 6.67 5.44 -29.35
N PRO A 72 6.47 4.13 -29.66
CA PRO A 72 6.64 3.62 -31.02
C PRO A 72 5.43 3.82 -31.97
N GLU A 73 4.20 4.04 -31.47
CA GLU A 73 2.98 4.03 -32.31
C GLU A 73 2.40 5.43 -32.62
N LEU A 74 2.92 6.49 -32.00
CA LEU A 74 2.36 7.82 -32.19
C LEU A 74 3.13 8.58 -33.27
N GLY A 75 2.61 8.56 -34.50
CA GLY A 75 2.91 9.60 -35.49
C GLY A 75 2.58 11.01 -34.94
N PRO A 76 3.09 12.08 -35.58
CA PRO A 76 3.07 13.46 -35.05
C PRO A 76 1.69 14.00 -34.67
N GLN A 77 0.60 13.37 -35.11
CA GLN A 77 -0.78 13.79 -34.82
C GLN A 77 -1.35 13.18 -33.53
N THR A 78 -0.80 12.07 -33.02
CA THR A 78 -1.29 11.40 -31.79
C THR A 78 -0.42 11.73 -30.58
N ALA A 79 0.83 12.16 -30.81
CA ALA A 79 1.62 12.89 -29.82
C ALA A 79 0.88 14.17 -29.37
N ALA A 80 0.02 14.75 -30.22
CA ALA A 80 -0.88 15.84 -29.85
C ALA A 80 -2.06 15.43 -28.96
N GLY A 81 -2.29 14.13 -28.72
CA GLY A 81 -3.25 13.66 -27.70
C GLY A 81 -2.67 13.77 -26.30
N PHE A 82 -1.42 13.33 -26.09
CA PHE A 82 -0.71 13.47 -24.80
C PHE A 82 -0.08 14.87 -24.63
N ALA A 83 0.46 15.46 -25.69
CA ALA A 83 0.88 16.87 -25.72
C ALA A 83 -0.32 17.83 -25.80
N GLY A 84 -1.52 17.37 -26.16
CA GLY A 84 -2.77 18.14 -26.10
C GLY A 84 -3.39 18.15 -24.71
N VAL A 85 -3.00 17.25 -23.80
CA VAL A 85 -3.31 17.41 -22.38
C VAL A 85 -2.44 18.52 -21.75
N SER A 86 -1.21 18.74 -22.24
CA SER A 86 -0.36 19.88 -21.82
C SER A 86 -0.58 21.16 -22.63
N ALA A 87 -0.96 21.06 -23.91
CA ALA A 87 -1.20 22.20 -24.79
C ALA A 87 -2.67 22.60 -24.91
N GLY A 88 -3.64 21.71 -24.68
CA GLY A 88 -5.08 22.05 -24.66
C GLY A 88 -5.47 22.83 -23.41
N THR A 89 -4.79 22.59 -22.29
CA THR A 89 -4.86 23.43 -21.09
C THR A 89 -4.07 24.73 -21.26
N ALA A 90 -2.89 24.73 -21.89
CA ALA A 90 -2.13 25.97 -22.10
C ALA A 90 -2.67 26.88 -23.24
N ALA A 91 -3.14 26.32 -24.35
CA ALA A 91 -3.70 27.05 -25.49
C ALA A 91 -5.15 27.50 -25.22
N GLY A 92 -5.93 26.71 -24.48
CA GLY A 92 -7.22 27.14 -23.93
C GLY A 92 -7.08 28.27 -22.89
N LEU A 93 -5.91 28.43 -22.26
CA LEU A 93 -5.59 29.56 -21.37
C LEU A 93 -4.93 30.74 -22.10
N ALA A 94 -4.32 30.53 -23.27
CA ALA A 94 -3.74 31.59 -24.09
C ALA A 94 -4.78 32.28 -25.00
N GLU A 95 -5.78 31.57 -25.54
CA GLU A 95 -6.89 32.21 -26.27
C GLU A 95 -7.89 32.94 -25.36
N VAL A 96 -7.87 32.69 -24.05
CA VAL A 96 -8.61 33.50 -23.06
C VAL A 96 -7.88 34.79 -22.68
N SER A 97 -6.62 34.98 -23.11
CA SER A 97 -5.85 36.21 -22.83
C SER A 97 -5.89 37.26 -23.96
N ALA A 98 -6.62 37.02 -25.06
CA ALA A 98 -6.81 38.03 -26.11
C ALA A 98 -8.25 38.17 -26.64
N GLY A 99 -9.20 37.34 -26.21
CA GLY A 99 -10.59 37.36 -26.68
C GLY A 99 -11.63 37.51 -25.57
N THR A 100 -11.92 38.76 -25.22
CA THR A 100 -13.11 39.23 -24.45
C THR A 100 -13.28 38.76 -22.99
N ALA A 101 -13.14 39.74 -22.08
CA ALA A 101 -13.62 39.78 -20.71
C ALA A 101 -15.16 39.63 -20.53
N ALA A 102 -15.87 39.04 -21.49
CA ALA A 102 -17.32 38.88 -21.50
C ALA A 102 -17.80 37.46 -21.14
N GLY A 103 -16.92 36.44 -21.17
CA GLY A 103 -17.30 35.05 -20.90
C GLY A 103 -17.18 34.58 -19.43
N LEU A 104 -16.44 35.33 -18.60
CA LEU A 104 -16.12 34.92 -17.22
C LEU A 104 -17.18 35.31 -16.17
N ALA A 105 -18.24 36.02 -16.56
CA ALA A 105 -19.31 36.42 -15.63
C ALA A 105 -20.37 35.33 -15.39
N GLY A 106 -20.29 34.17 -16.07
CA GLY A 106 -21.35 33.15 -16.05
C GLY A 106 -20.94 31.74 -15.62
N MET A 107 -19.67 31.50 -15.27
CA MET A 107 -19.22 30.16 -14.87
C MET A 107 -19.46 29.96 -13.37
N SER A 108 -20.11 28.85 -13.00
CA SER A 108 -20.30 28.52 -11.58
C SER A 108 -18.95 28.12 -10.96
N ALA A 109 -18.77 28.46 -9.68
CA ALA A 109 -17.54 28.16 -8.95
C ALA A 109 -17.15 26.66 -8.97
N GLY A 110 -18.12 25.76 -9.14
CA GLY A 110 -17.90 24.31 -9.22
C GLY A 110 -17.18 23.85 -10.50
N THR A 111 -17.41 24.49 -11.65
CA THR A 111 -16.76 24.12 -12.91
C THR A 111 -15.30 24.58 -12.97
N ALA A 112 -15.01 25.75 -12.40
CA ALA A 112 -13.64 26.26 -12.27
C ALA A 112 -12.80 25.41 -11.29
N ALA A 113 -13.40 24.99 -10.17
CA ALA A 113 -12.75 24.08 -9.21
C ALA A 113 -12.49 22.69 -9.81
N GLY A 114 -13.43 22.16 -10.61
CA GLY A 114 -13.26 20.87 -11.29
C GLY A 114 -12.11 20.85 -12.30
N LEU A 115 -11.98 21.89 -13.12
CA LEU A 115 -10.89 22.02 -14.10
C LEU A 115 -9.52 22.25 -13.43
N ALA A 116 -9.47 23.05 -12.35
CA ALA A 116 -8.26 23.23 -11.56
C ALA A 116 -7.82 21.93 -10.85
N GLY A 117 -8.78 21.13 -10.36
CA GLY A 117 -8.53 19.83 -9.74
C GLY A 117 -7.96 18.79 -10.71
N VAL A 118 -8.46 18.74 -11.96
CA VAL A 118 -7.95 17.83 -13.01
C VAL A 118 -6.54 18.25 -13.48
N SER A 119 -6.28 19.57 -13.59
CA SER A 119 -4.96 20.10 -13.94
C SER A 119 -3.91 19.86 -12.84
N ALA A 120 -4.28 19.98 -11.57
CA ALA A 120 -3.40 19.66 -10.44
C ALA A 120 -3.18 18.14 -10.31
N GLY A 121 -4.22 17.34 -10.56
CA GLY A 121 -4.20 15.88 -10.45
C GLY A 121 -3.29 15.18 -11.47
N THR A 122 -2.89 15.85 -12.55
CA THR A 122 -2.03 15.30 -13.61
C THR A 122 -0.67 16.01 -13.73
N ALA A 123 -0.42 17.10 -12.98
CA ALA A 123 0.83 17.86 -13.03
C ALA A 123 2.07 16.99 -12.78
N TRP A 124 1.96 16.00 -11.88
CA TRP A 124 3.02 15.04 -11.61
C TRP A 124 3.43 14.19 -12.83
N LEU A 125 2.55 13.96 -13.82
CA LEU A 125 2.93 13.27 -15.05
C LEU A 125 3.91 14.09 -15.89
N ALA A 126 3.74 15.42 -15.90
CA ALA A 126 4.68 16.30 -16.57
C ALA A 126 6.06 16.24 -15.91
N GLU A 127 6.12 16.12 -14.58
CA GLU A 127 7.36 15.89 -13.85
C GLU A 127 8.01 14.55 -14.19
N VAL A 128 7.23 13.45 -14.27
CA VAL A 128 7.76 12.15 -14.72
C VAL A 128 8.38 12.26 -16.12
N HIS A 129 7.70 12.94 -17.03
CA HIS A 129 8.21 13.15 -18.39
C HIS A 129 9.47 14.03 -18.41
N ALA A 130 9.53 15.06 -17.56
CA ALA A 130 10.72 15.89 -17.39
C ALA A 130 11.89 15.10 -16.79
N ASP A 131 11.63 14.24 -15.81
CA ASP A 131 12.62 13.34 -15.19
C ASP A 131 13.20 12.36 -16.20
N LEU A 132 12.36 11.73 -17.03
CA LEU A 132 12.83 10.86 -18.11
C LEU A 132 13.76 11.62 -19.06
N ARG A 133 13.40 12.83 -19.47
CA ARG A 133 14.25 13.66 -20.34
C ARG A 133 15.56 14.08 -19.68
N ARG A 134 15.54 14.43 -18.38
CA ARG A 134 16.76 14.71 -17.61
C ARG A 134 17.70 13.51 -17.58
N GLN A 135 17.14 12.30 -17.56
CA GLN A 135 17.86 11.03 -17.61
C GLN A 135 18.17 10.58 -19.05
N GLY A 136 18.03 11.48 -20.03
CA GLY A 136 18.44 11.26 -21.41
C GLY A 136 17.46 10.45 -22.27
N TRP A 137 16.20 10.30 -21.85
CA TRP A 137 15.16 9.72 -22.71
C TRP A 137 14.92 10.57 -23.95
N THR A 138 14.87 9.91 -25.11
CA THR A 138 14.52 10.53 -26.39
C THR A 138 13.25 9.90 -26.98
N PRO A 139 12.35 10.69 -27.60
CA PRO A 139 11.19 10.15 -28.31
C PRO A 139 11.61 9.11 -29.36
N GLY A 140 10.94 7.95 -29.37
CA GLY A 140 11.26 6.82 -30.25
C GLY A 140 12.12 5.72 -29.62
N GLU A 141 12.66 5.94 -28.41
CA GLU A 141 13.22 4.88 -27.57
C GLU A 141 12.12 3.85 -27.26
N ARG A 142 12.40 2.57 -27.46
CA ARG A 142 11.41 1.49 -27.27
C ARG A 142 11.58 0.87 -25.90
N LEU A 143 10.49 0.73 -25.16
CA LEU A 143 10.48 -0.02 -23.90
C LEU A 143 10.89 -1.50 -24.10
N GLY A 144 10.31 -2.15 -25.11
CA GLY A 144 10.40 -3.59 -25.32
C GLY A 144 9.37 -4.38 -24.51
N SER A 145 9.36 -5.70 -24.67
CA SER A 145 8.45 -6.59 -23.95
C SER A 145 8.84 -6.74 -22.47
N SER A 146 7.85 -7.03 -21.61
CA SER A 146 8.08 -7.27 -20.18
C SER A 146 8.86 -8.58 -19.98
N LEU A 147 9.96 -8.48 -19.24
CA LEU A 147 10.83 -9.61 -18.89
C LEU A 147 10.61 -10.11 -17.46
N ARG A 148 9.57 -9.64 -16.77
CA ARG A 148 9.24 -10.04 -15.38
C ARG A 148 9.14 -11.56 -15.21
N ARG A 149 8.65 -12.28 -16.22
CA ARG A 149 8.53 -13.74 -16.15
C ARG A 149 9.91 -14.39 -16.09
N GLN A 150 10.80 -14.03 -17.00
CA GLN A 150 12.14 -14.59 -17.15
C GLN A 150 13.09 -14.17 -16.04
N ILE A 151 12.97 -12.92 -15.57
CA ILE A 151 13.89 -12.35 -14.56
C ILE A 151 13.50 -12.69 -13.14
N ARG A 152 12.19 -12.77 -12.84
CA ARG A 152 11.70 -12.99 -11.47
C ARG A 152 10.98 -14.32 -11.32
N THR A 153 10.03 -14.62 -12.20
CA THR A 153 9.09 -15.72 -11.96
C THR A 153 9.71 -17.10 -12.20
N GLU A 154 10.43 -17.27 -13.29
CA GLU A 154 11.10 -18.52 -13.64
C GLU A 154 12.26 -18.83 -12.66
N PRO A 155 13.15 -17.88 -12.30
CA PRO A 155 14.20 -18.14 -11.32
C PRO A 155 13.66 -18.55 -9.95
N TRP A 156 12.59 -17.92 -9.45
CA TRP A 156 11.95 -18.35 -8.20
C TRP A 156 11.31 -19.73 -8.29
N ALA A 157 10.66 -20.05 -9.40
CA ALA A 157 10.10 -21.37 -9.60
C ALA A 157 11.19 -22.44 -9.63
N ALA A 158 12.32 -22.16 -10.29
CA ALA A 158 13.49 -23.04 -10.34
C ALA A 158 14.12 -23.22 -8.95
N ALA A 159 14.40 -22.12 -8.24
CA ALA A 159 14.97 -22.17 -6.88
C ALA A 159 14.05 -22.94 -5.92
N ARG A 160 12.73 -22.75 -6.00
CA ARG A 160 11.77 -23.51 -5.19
C ARG A 160 11.79 -25.00 -5.51
N LYS A 161 11.88 -25.36 -6.79
CA LYS A 161 12.00 -26.75 -7.22
C LYS A 161 13.27 -27.38 -6.66
N SER A 162 14.42 -26.72 -6.80
CA SER A 162 15.70 -27.19 -6.27
C SER A 162 15.67 -27.30 -4.73
N ALA A 163 15.01 -26.38 -4.03
CA ALA A 163 14.86 -26.44 -2.59
C ALA A 163 14.00 -27.64 -2.15
N LEU A 164 12.92 -27.94 -2.88
CA LEU A 164 12.09 -29.13 -2.63
C LEU A 164 12.87 -30.43 -2.89
N GLU A 165 13.73 -30.47 -3.91
CA GLU A 165 14.59 -31.62 -4.20
C GLU A 165 15.66 -31.82 -3.10
N ALA A 166 16.26 -30.73 -2.61
CA ALA A 166 17.32 -30.79 -1.60
C ALA A 166 16.79 -31.07 -0.18
N LEU A 167 15.69 -30.43 0.23
CA LEU A 167 15.17 -30.46 1.60
C LEU A 167 14.01 -31.45 1.78
N GLY A 168 13.34 -31.83 0.68
CA GLY A 168 12.04 -32.51 0.72
C GLY A 168 10.89 -31.56 1.09
N ALA A 169 9.66 -32.02 0.87
CA ALA A 169 8.46 -31.22 1.12
C ALA A 169 8.33 -30.76 2.60
N ASP A 170 8.58 -31.67 3.55
CA ASP A 170 8.49 -31.36 4.98
C ASP A 170 9.54 -30.35 5.43
N GLY A 171 10.80 -30.53 4.98
CA GLY A 171 11.89 -29.62 5.30
C GLY A 171 11.64 -28.22 4.73
N TRP A 172 11.15 -28.13 3.49
CA TRP A 172 10.74 -26.85 2.89
C TRP A 172 9.58 -26.19 3.65
N ALA A 173 8.58 -26.95 4.07
CA ALA A 173 7.44 -26.43 4.81
C ALA A 173 7.85 -25.89 6.20
N GLN A 174 8.69 -26.62 6.93
CA GLN A 174 9.26 -26.16 8.19
C GLN A 174 10.11 -24.90 8.01
N LEU A 175 10.96 -24.87 6.97
CA LEU A 175 11.82 -23.73 6.69
C LEU A 175 11.01 -22.49 6.31
N SER A 176 10.00 -22.63 5.46
CA SER A 176 9.12 -21.53 5.08
C SER A 176 8.38 -20.95 6.29
N ALA A 177 8.02 -21.81 7.26
CA ALA A 177 7.42 -21.36 8.51
C ALA A 177 8.40 -20.57 9.40
N ALA A 178 9.66 -20.99 9.46
CA ALA A 178 10.71 -20.37 10.27
C ALA A 178 11.35 -19.11 9.64
N ALA A 179 11.42 -19.04 8.30
CA ALA A 179 12.21 -18.04 7.57
C ALA A 179 11.38 -16.99 6.82
N GLY A 180 10.08 -17.20 6.59
CA GLY A 180 9.32 -16.34 5.66
C GLY A 180 7.89 -16.01 6.06
N ARG A 181 7.22 -16.86 6.85
CA ARG A 181 5.78 -16.68 7.12
C ARG A 181 5.48 -15.39 7.88
N ARG A 182 6.30 -15.00 8.86
CA ARG A 182 6.07 -13.81 9.68
C ARG A 182 6.33 -12.55 8.87
N SER A 183 7.48 -12.47 8.21
CA SER A 183 7.85 -11.33 7.35
C SER A 183 6.87 -11.16 6.19
N TRP A 184 6.41 -12.26 5.56
CA TRP A 184 5.35 -12.22 4.55
C TRP A 184 4.10 -11.50 5.05
N GLY A 185 3.57 -11.92 6.21
CA GLY A 185 2.38 -11.27 6.78
C GLY A 185 2.61 -9.78 7.04
N LEU A 186 3.76 -9.43 7.64
CA LEU A 186 4.07 -8.05 8.01
C LEU A 186 4.37 -7.12 6.83
N VAL A 187 4.90 -7.64 5.71
CA VAL A 187 5.32 -6.82 4.57
C VAL A 187 4.40 -7.01 3.38
N MET A 188 4.21 -8.25 2.91
CA MET A 188 3.39 -8.47 1.70
C MET A 188 1.93 -8.15 1.95
N ASP A 189 1.35 -8.66 3.04
CA ASP A 189 -0.09 -8.51 3.29
C ASP A 189 -0.43 -7.11 3.86
N LEU A 190 0.42 -6.59 4.76
CA LEU A 190 0.15 -5.33 5.46
C LEU A 190 0.72 -4.08 4.78
N ILE A 191 1.71 -4.20 3.89
CA ILE A 191 2.38 -3.06 3.24
C ILE A 191 2.26 -3.14 1.72
N ALA A 192 2.87 -4.13 1.08
CA ALA A 192 2.98 -4.20 -0.39
C ALA A 192 1.61 -4.36 -1.07
N ALA A 193 0.72 -5.19 -0.52
CA ALA A 193 -0.65 -5.34 -1.03
C ALA A 193 -1.46 -4.06 -0.90
N ARG A 194 -1.28 -3.32 0.21
CA ARG A 194 -1.96 -2.03 0.46
C ARG A 194 -1.48 -0.94 -0.49
N LEU A 195 -0.16 -0.86 -0.70
CA LEU A 195 0.44 0.00 -1.70
C LEU A 195 -0.06 -0.33 -3.11
N ARG A 196 -0.06 -1.61 -3.50
CA ARG A 196 -0.55 -2.05 -4.82
C ARG A 196 -2.01 -1.69 -5.05
N LEU A 197 -2.86 -1.98 -4.07
CA LEU A 197 -4.30 -1.72 -4.13
C LEU A 197 -4.53 -0.22 -4.38
N ARG A 198 -3.98 0.61 -3.50
CA ARG A 198 -4.21 2.05 -3.58
C ARG A 198 -3.58 2.68 -4.82
N LEU A 199 -2.36 2.25 -5.19
CA LEU A 199 -1.73 2.68 -6.44
C LEU A 199 -2.63 2.40 -7.65
N GLY A 200 -3.28 1.24 -7.70
CA GLY A 200 -4.20 0.91 -8.78
C GLY A 200 -5.42 1.82 -8.83
N GLU A 201 -5.97 2.20 -7.67
CA GLU A 201 -7.11 3.12 -7.55
C GLU A 201 -6.74 4.55 -7.93
N ASP A 202 -5.60 5.05 -7.43
CA ASP A 202 -5.10 6.40 -7.73
C ASP A 202 -4.77 6.55 -9.23
N LEU A 203 -4.18 5.53 -9.86
CA LEU A 203 -3.92 5.55 -11.30
C LEU A 203 -5.20 5.50 -12.14
N THR A 204 -6.26 4.83 -11.65
CA THR A 204 -7.53 4.73 -12.39
C THR A 204 -8.34 6.02 -12.27
N SER A 205 -8.42 6.57 -11.06
CA SER A 205 -9.20 7.77 -10.77
C SER A 205 -8.49 9.06 -11.21
N GLY A 206 -7.16 9.12 -11.10
CA GLY A 206 -6.39 10.34 -11.36
C GLY A 206 -6.07 10.61 -12.83
N LEU A 207 -6.23 9.64 -13.73
CA LEU A 207 -5.75 9.72 -15.12
C LEU A 207 -6.85 9.60 -16.19
N GLY A 208 -8.11 9.49 -15.81
CA GLY A 208 -9.22 9.30 -16.75
C GLY A 208 -8.98 8.14 -17.71
N ASP A 209 -9.15 8.38 -19.02
CA ASP A 209 -9.05 7.35 -20.06
C ASP A 209 -7.65 6.69 -20.16
N ALA A 210 -6.59 7.37 -19.73
CA ALA A 210 -5.24 6.82 -19.71
C ALA A 210 -4.99 5.87 -18.52
N GLY A 211 -5.80 5.97 -17.46
CA GLY A 211 -5.62 5.23 -16.20
C GLY A 211 -5.52 3.71 -16.36
N PRO A 212 -6.41 3.05 -17.12
CA PRO A 212 -6.33 1.60 -17.34
C PRO A 212 -5.04 1.14 -18.02
N ALA A 213 -4.47 1.95 -18.92
CA ALA A 213 -3.21 1.63 -19.59
C ALA A 213 -2.02 1.72 -18.62
N VAL A 214 -1.96 2.79 -17.82
CA VAL A 214 -0.90 2.97 -16.81
C VAL A 214 -1.01 1.93 -15.70
N ARG A 215 -2.23 1.65 -15.20
CA ARG A 215 -2.47 0.62 -14.19
C ARG A 215 -2.00 -0.76 -14.63
N ARG A 216 -2.07 -1.08 -15.93
CA ARG A 216 -1.59 -2.35 -16.48
C ARG A 216 -0.08 -2.53 -16.27
N MET A 217 0.69 -1.45 -16.32
CA MET A 217 2.14 -1.49 -16.08
C MET A 217 2.47 -1.93 -14.65
N VAL A 218 1.57 -1.73 -13.68
CA VAL A 218 1.74 -2.23 -12.29
C VAL A 218 1.75 -3.77 -12.23
N LEU A 219 1.22 -4.46 -13.24
CA LEU A 219 1.31 -5.93 -13.34
C LEU A 219 2.74 -6.42 -13.61
N ASP A 220 3.56 -5.59 -14.26
CA ASP A 220 4.95 -5.89 -14.60
C ASP A 220 5.94 -5.55 -13.47
N ALA A 221 5.47 -4.96 -12.38
CA ALA A 221 6.33 -4.61 -11.26
C ALA A 221 6.91 -5.87 -10.56
N VAL A 222 8.20 -5.78 -10.23
CA VAL A 222 8.92 -6.57 -9.24
C VAL A 222 9.03 -5.71 -7.97
N TYR A 223 8.78 -6.27 -6.79
CA TYR A 223 8.52 -5.45 -5.60
C TYR A 223 9.77 -5.02 -4.84
N GLY A 224 10.96 -5.37 -5.36
CA GLY A 224 12.25 -4.92 -4.83
C GLY A 224 12.35 -5.21 -3.35
N GLN A 225 12.53 -4.19 -2.50
CA GLN A 225 12.67 -4.39 -1.05
C GLN A 225 11.61 -5.30 -0.43
N HIS A 226 10.35 -5.22 -0.89
CA HIS A 226 9.30 -6.06 -0.32
C HIS A 226 9.46 -7.54 -0.69
N ASP A 227 10.12 -7.88 -1.80
CA ASP A 227 10.43 -9.27 -2.18
C ASP A 227 11.45 -9.93 -1.22
N GLY A 228 12.07 -9.17 -0.33
CA GLY A 228 12.97 -9.66 0.72
C GLY A 228 12.35 -10.77 1.58
N THR A 229 11.04 -10.75 1.81
CA THR A 229 10.34 -11.79 2.59
C THR A 229 10.29 -13.14 1.89
N TRP A 230 10.37 -13.15 0.56
CA TRP A 230 10.51 -14.39 -0.21
C TRP A 230 11.96 -14.85 -0.20
N LEU A 231 12.88 -13.90 -0.41
CA LEU A 231 14.32 -14.16 -0.49
C LEU A 231 14.88 -14.72 0.82
N SER A 232 14.33 -14.37 1.98
CA SER A 232 14.73 -14.92 3.28
C SER A 232 14.62 -16.44 3.35
N THR A 233 13.58 -17.03 2.75
CA THR A 233 13.39 -18.49 2.76
C THR A 233 14.41 -19.18 1.85
N PHE A 234 14.73 -18.58 0.71
CA PHE A 234 15.76 -19.11 -0.20
C PHE A 234 17.16 -18.96 0.36
N ASP A 235 17.48 -17.83 1.00
CA ASP A 235 18.75 -17.58 1.67
C ASP A 235 18.98 -18.60 2.81
N ALA A 236 17.96 -18.79 3.66
CA ALA A 236 18.02 -19.82 4.69
C ALA A 236 18.16 -21.24 4.11
N ALA A 237 17.51 -21.53 2.99
CA ALA A 237 17.61 -22.83 2.33
C ALA A 237 19.01 -23.06 1.75
N ASP A 238 19.61 -22.04 1.16
CA ASP A 238 20.97 -22.08 0.59
C ASP A 238 22.02 -22.31 1.67
N ARG A 239 21.84 -21.71 2.86
CA ARG A 239 22.72 -21.94 4.03
C ARG A 239 22.66 -23.38 4.54
N ILE A 240 21.50 -24.02 4.46
CA ILE A 240 21.27 -25.41 4.89
C ILE A 240 21.78 -26.40 3.84
N ALA A 241 21.58 -26.09 2.56
CA ALA A 241 21.93 -26.93 1.43
C ALA A 241 22.81 -26.18 0.40
N PRO A 242 24.05 -25.78 0.77
CA PRO A 242 24.89 -24.93 -0.08
C PRO A 242 25.27 -25.57 -1.42
N GLY A 243 25.30 -26.91 -1.48
CA GLY A 243 25.55 -27.63 -2.73
C GLY A 243 24.42 -27.52 -3.76
N ALA A 244 23.23 -27.05 -3.37
CA ALA A 244 22.09 -26.87 -4.27
C ALA A 244 22.07 -25.50 -4.97
N GLY A 245 22.88 -24.53 -4.51
CA GLY A 245 23.01 -23.21 -5.14
C GLY A 245 21.68 -22.46 -5.31
N LEU A 246 20.82 -22.51 -4.29
CA LEU A 246 19.44 -22.01 -4.34
C LEU A 246 19.38 -20.49 -4.48
N MET A 247 20.34 -19.78 -3.89
CA MET A 247 20.44 -18.32 -4.03
C MET A 247 21.16 -17.88 -5.30
N ALA A 248 21.97 -18.74 -5.92
CA ALA A 248 22.79 -18.37 -7.08
C ALA A 248 21.99 -17.72 -8.22
N PRO A 249 20.81 -18.22 -8.66
CA PRO A 249 20.04 -17.56 -9.71
C PRO A 249 19.27 -16.33 -9.22
N LEU A 250 19.25 -16.06 -7.91
CA LEU A 250 18.45 -15.01 -7.28
C LEU A 250 19.30 -13.84 -6.76
N THR A 251 20.63 -13.91 -6.85
CA THR A 251 21.54 -12.90 -6.30
C THR A 251 21.25 -11.50 -6.86
N GLY A 252 21.00 -11.37 -8.16
CA GLY A 252 20.62 -10.09 -8.76
C GLY A 252 19.33 -9.50 -8.17
N LEU A 253 18.28 -10.33 -8.02
CA LEU A 253 17.03 -9.92 -7.37
C LEU A 253 17.25 -9.54 -5.90
N ALA A 254 18.13 -10.27 -5.21
CA ALA A 254 18.48 -10.02 -3.82
C ALA A 254 19.19 -8.68 -3.63
N GLU A 255 20.12 -8.33 -4.52
CA GLU A 255 20.78 -7.02 -4.49
C GLU A 255 19.81 -5.88 -4.76
N VAL A 256 18.91 -6.00 -5.75
CA VAL A 256 17.87 -4.98 -5.96
C VAL A 256 16.98 -4.82 -4.73
N ALA A 257 16.57 -5.92 -4.11
CA ALA A 257 15.76 -5.86 -2.89
C ALA A 257 16.48 -5.18 -1.71
N ARG A 258 17.79 -5.38 -1.58
CA ARG A 258 18.61 -4.72 -0.55
C ARG A 258 18.86 -3.25 -0.79
N HIS A 259 18.62 -2.74 -2.00
CA HIS A 259 19.08 -1.41 -2.37
C HIS A 259 18.03 -0.49 -3.01
N ALA A 260 16.87 -0.99 -3.45
CA ALA A 260 15.86 -0.18 -4.13
C ALA A 260 14.41 -0.55 -3.77
N GLY A 261 13.47 0.32 -4.17
CA GLY A 261 12.03 0.08 -4.13
C GLY A 261 11.58 -0.84 -5.28
N TRP A 262 10.35 -0.64 -5.75
CA TRP A 262 9.82 -1.42 -6.86
C TRP A 262 10.57 -1.12 -8.15
N TRP A 263 10.55 -2.08 -9.07
CA TRP A 263 11.19 -1.91 -10.36
C TRP A 263 10.51 -2.73 -11.46
N TRP A 264 10.81 -2.39 -12.71
CA TRP A 264 10.28 -3.02 -13.91
C TRP A 264 11.43 -3.42 -14.82
N ALA A 265 11.33 -4.64 -15.34
CA ALA A 265 12.32 -5.20 -16.25
C ALA A 265 11.70 -5.38 -17.64
N TYR A 266 12.22 -4.63 -18.63
CA TYR A 266 11.85 -4.73 -20.04
C TYR A 266 13.08 -5.03 -20.90
N GLU A 267 12.88 -5.43 -22.16
CA GLU A 267 13.98 -5.83 -23.06
C GLU A 267 15.08 -4.77 -23.19
N ASN A 268 14.71 -3.49 -23.35
CA ASN A 268 15.70 -2.44 -23.63
C ASN A 268 15.97 -1.56 -22.41
N VAL A 269 15.06 -1.55 -21.43
CA VAL A 269 15.05 -0.58 -20.32
C VAL A 269 14.70 -1.28 -19.01
N ALA A 270 15.36 -0.89 -17.93
CA ALA A 270 14.88 -1.12 -16.58
C ALA A 270 14.44 0.20 -15.92
N ILE A 271 13.40 0.14 -15.10
CA ILE A 271 12.86 1.30 -14.37
C ILE A 271 12.89 0.96 -12.89
N LEU A 272 13.64 1.70 -12.09
CA LEU A 272 13.75 1.52 -10.64
C LEU A 272 13.10 2.70 -9.92
N THR A 273 12.67 2.44 -8.70
CA THR A 273 12.13 3.47 -7.82
C THR A 273 12.94 3.58 -6.54
N GLU A 274 13.00 4.81 -6.02
CA GLU A 274 13.45 5.05 -4.66
C GLU A 274 12.60 4.30 -3.64
N ARG A 275 13.13 4.15 -2.43
CA ARG A 275 12.37 3.60 -1.30
C ARG A 275 11.47 4.68 -0.70
N PRO A 276 10.49 4.31 0.15
CA PRO A 276 9.75 5.28 0.93
C PRO A 276 10.71 6.13 1.79
N THR A 277 10.46 7.42 1.89
CA THR A 277 11.12 8.31 2.86
C THR A 277 10.55 8.15 4.27
N LEU A 278 9.28 7.74 4.37
CA LEU A 278 8.56 7.49 5.61
C LEU A 278 7.77 6.18 5.51
N LEU A 279 7.72 5.43 6.62
CA LEU A 279 6.88 4.24 6.78
C LEU A 279 6.42 4.11 8.24
N GLU A 280 5.21 4.58 8.52
CA GLU A 280 4.56 4.54 9.83
C GLU A 280 3.58 3.38 9.94
N ARG A 281 3.64 2.69 11.07
CA ARG A 281 2.88 1.47 11.34
C ARG A 281 2.39 1.44 12.78
N ASP A 282 1.26 0.80 13.00
CA ASP A 282 0.81 0.50 14.35
C ASP A 282 1.61 -0.66 14.99
N ASN A 283 1.31 -0.96 16.26
CA ASN A 283 2.00 -1.98 17.04
C ASN A 283 1.83 -3.42 16.51
N VAL A 284 0.91 -3.67 15.57
CA VAL A 284 0.73 -4.96 14.90
C VAL A 284 1.22 -4.93 13.44
N GLY A 285 1.92 -3.86 13.04
CA GLY A 285 2.60 -3.74 11.75
C GLY A 285 1.74 -3.21 10.60
N ARG A 286 0.50 -2.78 10.85
CA ARG A 286 -0.40 -2.23 9.82
C ARG A 286 -0.04 -0.79 9.52
N LEU A 287 -0.09 -0.38 8.25
CA LEU A 287 0.06 1.03 7.86
C LEU A 287 -0.93 1.91 8.63
N HIS A 288 -0.42 2.86 9.40
CA HIS A 288 -1.24 3.74 10.19
C HIS A 288 -0.47 5.00 10.57
N ARG A 289 -1.10 6.16 10.38
CA ARG A 289 -0.64 7.43 10.93
C ARG A 289 -1.85 8.31 11.23
N GLY A 290 -1.91 8.89 12.43
CA GLY A 290 -3.00 9.76 12.84
C GLY A 290 -3.05 11.09 12.08
N GLU A 291 -1.87 11.62 11.77
CA GLU A 291 -1.68 12.89 11.08
C GLU A 291 -0.72 12.71 9.90
N GLY A 292 -1.22 12.83 8.66
CA GLY A 292 -0.41 12.69 7.44
C GLY A 292 -0.41 11.28 6.83
N ALA A 293 0.38 11.09 5.77
CA ALA A 293 0.46 9.80 5.08
C ALA A 293 1.25 8.78 5.92
N ALA A 294 0.80 7.52 5.93
CA ALA A 294 1.49 6.43 6.61
C ALA A 294 2.70 5.91 5.83
N MET A 295 2.80 6.22 4.54
CA MET A 295 3.97 5.96 3.72
C MET A 295 4.15 7.13 2.75
N GLU A 296 5.37 7.63 2.61
CA GLU A 296 5.70 8.76 1.73
C GLU A 296 6.90 8.41 0.86
N PHE A 297 6.92 8.94 -0.37
CA PHE A 297 8.00 8.77 -1.34
C PHE A 297 8.65 10.13 -1.68
N PRO A 298 9.91 10.14 -2.16
CA PRO A 298 10.63 11.39 -2.49
C PRO A 298 9.95 12.33 -3.48
N ASP A 299 9.07 11.82 -4.35
CA ASP A 299 8.32 12.63 -5.33
C ASP A 299 6.99 13.19 -4.77
N GLY A 300 6.77 13.07 -3.46
CA GLY A 300 5.57 13.52 -2.77
C GLY A 300 4.37 12.57 -2.92
N TYR A 301 4.51 11.43 -3.60
CA TYR A 301 3.48 10.41 -3.55
C TYR A 301 3.37 9.82 -2.13
N GLY A 302 2.16 9.75 -1.60
CA GLY A 302 1.91 9.25 -0.26
C GLY A 302 0.71 8.31 -0.20
N LEU A 303 0.72 7.44 0.79
CA LEU A 303 -0.37 6.52 1.11
C LEU A 303 -0.89 6.83 2.51
N TRP A 304 -2.12 7.35 2.59
CA TRP A 304 -2.83 7.54 3.84
C TRP A 304 -3.49 6.23 4.23
N ALA A 305 -3.35 5.86 5.51
CA ALA A 305 -3.94 4.64 6.03
C ALA A 305 -4.34 4.80 7.50
N TRP A 306 -5.50 4.25 7.82
CA TRP A 306 -6.00 4.16 9.18
C TRP A 306 -6.10 2.68 9.60
N ARG A 307 -5.27 2.26 10.56
CA ARG A 307 -5.21 0.88 11.08
C ARG A 307 -5.16 -0.20 9.97
N GLY A 308 -4.39 0.05 8.92
CA GLY A 308 -4.20 -0.84 7.78
C GLY A 308 -5.16 -0.65 6.62
N MET A 309 -6.18 0.20 6.76
CA MET A 309 -7.10 0.56 5.67
C MET A 309 -6.59 1.79 4.92
N PRO A 310 -6.17 1.66 3.64
CA PRO A 310 -5.87 2.81 2.80
C PRO A 310 -7.09 3.71 2.65
N ILE A 311 -6.89 5.03 2.78
CA ILE A 311 -7.95 6.03 2.62
C ILE A 311 -7.54 7.14 1.66
N PRO A 312 -8.46 7.66 0.82
CA PRO A 312 -8.20 8.80 -0.06
C PRO A 312 -7.58 10.01 0.67
N ALA A 313 -6.74 10.77 -0.02
CA ALA A 313 -6.01 11.88 0.60
C ALA A 313 -6.94 13.07 0.95
N ASP A 314 -7.99 13.28 0.15
CA ASP A 314 -9.08 14.20 0.41
C ASP A 314 -9.87 13.81 1.66
N LEU A 315 -10.20 12.52 1.82
CA LEU A 315 -10.81 12.01 3.04
C LEU A 315 -9.90 12.25 4.25
N ALA A 316 -8.60 11.95 4.13
CA ALA A 316 -7.65 12.18 5.21
C ALA A 316 -7.57 13.66 5.63
N ALA A 317 -7.67 14.59 4.67
CA ALA A 317 -7.71 16.03 4.93
C ALA A 317 -9.05 16.52 5.52
N GLU A 318 -10.12 15.74 5.34
CA GLU A 318 -11.44 15.96 5.92
C GLU A 318 -11.54 15.45 7.37
N LEU A 319 -10.81 14.37 7.73
CA LEU A 319 -10.88 13.71 9.03
C LEU A 319 -10.92 14.66 10.25
N PRO A 320 -10.04 15.69 10.37
CA PRO A 320 -10.03 16.59 11.53
C PRO A 320 -11.28 17.49 11.65
N ARG A 321 -12.09 17.57 10.59
CA ARG A 321 -13.27 18.45 10.47
C ARG A 321 -14.56 17.67 10.22
N LEU A 322 -14.53 16.34 10.42
CA LEU A 322 -15.70 15.48 10.24
C LEU A 322 -16.90 15.99 11.06
N THR A 323 -18.09 15.80 10.50
CA THR A 323 -19.38 16.02 11.18
C THR A 323 -20.18 14.72 11.21
N VAL A 324 -21.19 14.64 12.08
CA VAL A 324 -22.09 13.49 12.16
C VAL A 324 -22.80 13.23 10.84
N GLU A 325 -23.27 14.28 10.17
CA GLU A 325 -23.99 14.18 8.89
C GLU A 325 -23.08 13.58 7.81
N ARG A 326 -21.84 14.05 7.71
CA ARG A 326 -20.87 13.53 6.73
C ARG A 326 -20.59 12.05 6.95
N ILE A 327 -20.47 11.61 8.21
CA ILE A 327 -20.26 10.20 8.58
C ILE A 327 -21.50 9.37 8.22
N ARG A 328 -22.71 9.87 8.52
CA ARG A 328 -23.97 9.20 8.22
C ARG A 328 -24.17 9.04 6.71
N ASP A 329 -23.82 10.04 5.92
CA ASP A 329 -24.03 10.08 4.47
C ASP A 329 -22.97 9.31 3.68
N GLU A 330 -21.88 8.85 4.31
CA GLU A 330 -20.85 8.05 3.66
C GLU A 330 -21.43 6.70 3.23
N PRO A 331 -21.48 6.37 1.92
CA PRO A 331 -22.09 5.12 1.46
C PRO A 331 -21.21 3.89 1.72
N ASN A 332 -19.89 4.05 1.72
CA ASN A 332 -18.98 2.92 1.91
C ASN A 332 -18.80 2.61 3.40
N ALA A 333 -19.27 1.43 3.83
CA ALA A 333 -19.23 1.01 5.22
C ALA A 333 -17.81 0.94 5.82
N GLU A 334 -16.81 0.55 5.04
CA GLU A 334 -15.42 0.52 5.48
C GLU A 334 -14.86 1.93 5.71
N ILE A 335 -15.22 2.87 4.83
CA ILE A 335 -14.82 4.27 4.97
C ILE A 335 -15.54 4.94 6.15
N ARG A 336 -16.85 4.72 6.29
CA ARG A 336 -17.64 5.20 7.42
C ARG A 336 -17.07 4.68 8.74
N ARG A 337 -16.63 3.42 8.79
CA ARG A 337 -15.95 2.85 9.97
C ARG A 337 -14.66 3.59 10.31
N VAL A 338 -13.82 3.91 9.31
CA VAL A 338 -12.61 4.73 9.54
C VAL A 338 -12.99 6.10 10.11
N MET A 339 -14.01 6.75 9.54
CA MET A 339 -14.47 8.04 10.05
C MET A 339 -14.99 7.94 11.50
N LEU A 340 -15.76 6.91 11.84
CA LEU A 340 -16.26 6.66 13.21
C LEU A 340 -15.11 6.43 14.20
N GLU A 341 -14.12 5.63 13.82
CA GLU A 341 -12.96 5.36 14.67
C GLU A 341 -12.09 6.60 14.88
N HIS A 342 -11.98 7.48 13.87
CA HIS A 342 -11.28 8.76 14.00
C HIS A 342 -12.09 9.78 14.81
N PHE A 343 -13.39 9.93 14.54
CA PHE A 343 -14.28 10.88 15.20
C PHE A 343 -14.55 10.52 16.67
N GLY A 344 -14.50 9.24 16.99
CA GLY A 344 -14.76 8.68 18.31
C GLY A 344 -16.22 8.26 18.48
N TYR A 345 -16.42 7.01 18.90
CA TYR A 345 -17.75 6.42 19.10
C TYR A 345 -18.59 7.16 20.16
N GLU A 346 -17.97 7.60 21.27
CA GLU A 346 -18.65 8.36 22.32
C GLU A 346 -19.30 9.62 21.77
N ARG A 347 -18.49 10.44 21.08
CA ARG A 347 -18.92 11.70 20.50
C ARG A 347 -19.99 11.46 19.45
N TYR A 348 -19.77 10.49 18.57
CA TYR A 348 -20.72 10.14 17.51
C TYR A 348 -22.07 9.71 18.06
N LEU A 349 -22.12 8.77 19.01
CA LEU A 349 -23.38 8.28 19.57
C LEU A 349 -24.19 9.39 20.24
N ARG A 350 -23.52 10.28 20.99
CA ARG A 350 -24.17 11.42 21.63
C ARG A 350 -24.72 12.43 20.63
N GLU A 351 -23.93 12.79 19.61
CA GLU A 351 -24.33 13.80 18.63
C GLU A 351 -25.33 13.24 17.58
N ALA A 352 -25.27 11.95 17.26
CA ALA A 352 -26.15 11.30 16.28
C ALA A 352 -27.53 10.90 16.83
N GLY A 353 -27.80 11.15 18.11
CA GLY A 353 -29.07 10.83 18.75
C GLY A 353 -29.26 9.33 19.01
N ALA A 354 -28.19 8.61 19.38
CA ALA A 354 -28.29 7.22 19.79
C ALA A 354 -29.18 7.07 21.03
N ARG A 355 -29.92 5.96 21.10
CA ARG A 355 -30.79 5.64 22.25
C ARG A 355 -30.10 4.63 23.16
N THR A 356 -30.26 4.81 24.46
CA THR A 356 -29.87 3.80 25.46
C THR A 356 -30.93 2.69 25.49
N MET A 357 -30.52 1.43 25.28
CA MET A 357 -31.40 0.26 25.36
C MET A 357 -31.59 -0.26 26.78
N GLY A 358 -30.64 0.04 27.68
CA GLY A 358 -30.67 -0.36 29.08
C GLY A 358 -29.29 -0.23 29.72
N SER A 359 -29.25 -0.21 31.05
CA SER A 359 -28.01 -0.26 31.83
C SER A 359 -28.12 -1.36 32.88
N ASP A 360 -27.03 -2.09 33.08
CA ASP A 360 -26.87 -3.12 34.09
C ASP A 360 -25.48 -3.03 34.73
N GLU A 361 -25.13 -3.98 35.59
CA GLU A 361 -23.84 -4.00 36.31
C GLU A 361 -22.60 -4.04 35.40
N ALA A 362 -22.75 -4.46 34.13
CA ALA A 362 -21.65 -4.53 33.18
C ALA A 362 -21.49 -3.24 32.35
N GLY A 363 -22.49 -2.36 32.30
CA GLY A 363 -22.40 -1.09 31.58
C GLY A 363 -23.74 -0.56 31.04
N THR A 364 -23.66 0.32 30.04
CA THR A 364 -24.83 0.87 29.34
C THR A 364 -24.82 0.44 27.88
N LEU A 365 -25.92 -0.14 27.40
CA LEU A 365 -26.09 -0.55 26.00
C LEU A 365 -26.67 0.60 25.18
N TRP A 366 -25.98 0.98 24.11
CA TRP A 366 -26.35 2.04 23.19
C TRP A 366 -26.69 1.47 21.82
N TYR A 367 -27.71 2.03 21.18
CA TYR A 367 -28.17 1.66 19.85
C TYR A 367 -28.37 2.88 18.97
N LEU A 368 -27.83 2.81 17.76
CA LEU A 368 -28.07 3.78 16.71
C LEU A 368 -28.38 3.05 15.40
N ASP A 369 -29.51 3.37 14.81
CA ASP A 369 -29.84 2.91 13.47
C ASP A 369 -28.96 3.63 12.44
N LEU A 370 -28.35 2.87 11.53
CA LEU A 370 -27.53 3.37 10.44
C LEU A 370 -28.20 2.96 9.13
N PRO A 371 -29.03 3.83 8.52
CA PRO A 371 -29.71 3.49 7.28
C PRO A 371 -28.74 3.07 6.18
N GLY A 372 -28.98 1.91 5.58
CA GLY A 372 -28.09 1.34 4.56
C GLY A 372 -26.88 0.58 5.11
N ASP A 373 -26.80 0.36 6.43
CA ASP A 373 -25.78 -0.45 7.10
C ASP A 373 -26.37 -1.28 8.25
N GLU A 374 -25.53 -2.13 8.84
CA GLU A 374 -25.78 -2.76 10.12
C GLU A 374 -25.89 -1.69 11.24
N PRO A 375 -26.91 -1.76 12.13
CA PRO A 375 -27.04 -0.85 13.25
C PRO A 375 -25.79 -0.83 14.13
N LEU A 376 -25.41 0.37 14.60
CA LEU A 376 -24.31 0.52 15.53
C LEU A 376 -24.79 0.26 16.95
N VAL A 377 -24.34 -0.86 17.52
CA VAL A 377 -24.61 -1.26 18.91
C VAL A 377 -23.30 -1.28 19.69
N MET A 378 -23.26 -0.53 20.79
CA MET A 378 -22.06 -0.34 21.59
C MET A 378 -22.38 -0.48 23.08
N VAL A 379 -21.46 -1.04 23.86
CA VAL A 379 -21.53 -1.03 25.33
C VAL A 379 -20.53 0.00 25.88
N GLU A 380 -21.04 0.94 26.66
CA GLU A 380 -20.24 1.86 27.46
C GLU A 380 -19.89 1.18 28.80
N VAL A 381 -18.62 0.94 29.04
CA VAL A 381 -18.10 0.27 30.24
C VAL A 381 -17.11 1.20 30.95
N VAL A 382 -17.27 1.36 32.26
CA VAL A 382 -16.29 2.09 33.08
C VAL A 382 -15.33 1.08 33.69
N ASN A 383 -14.02 1.29 33.51
CA ASN A 383 -13.04 0.44 34.17
C ASN A 383 -13.21 0.55 35.69
N SER A 384 -13.43 -0.59 36.33
CA SER A 384 -13.70 -0.67 37.76
C SER A 384 -12.42 -0.59 38.59
N THR A 385 -11.26 -0.86 37.97
CA THR A 385 -9.94 -0.61 38.55
C THR A 385 -9.46 0.78 38.15
N PRO A 386 -9.30 1.71 39.11
CA PRO A 386 -8.70 3.01 38.82
C PRO A 386 -7.26 2.82 38.32
N GLU A 387 -6.84 3.64 37.35
CA GLU A 387 -5.45 3.79 36.96
C GLU A 387 -4.59 4.19 38.18
N PRO A 388 -3.25 4.05 38.14
CA PRO A 388 -2.39 4.42 39.27
C PRO A 388 -2.54 5.87 39.78
N ASP A 389 -3.13 6.75 38.98
CA ASP A 389 -3.46 8.14 39.30
C ASP A 389 -4.88 8.35 39.88
N GLY A 390 -5.65 7.27 40.05
CA GLY A 390 -7.02 7.28 40.58
C GLY A 390 -8.11 7.54 39.53
N THR A 391 -7.77 7.65 38.25
CA THR A 391 -8.76 7.88 37.18
C THR A 391 -9.36 6.58 36.64
N SER A 392 -10.65 6.58 36.32
CA SER A 392 -11.31 5.47 35.61
C SER A 392 -11.47 5.82 34.14
N ARG A 393 -11.09 4.90 33.24
CA ARG A 393 -11.29 5.05 31.79
C ARG A 393 -12.64 4.49 31.36
N VAL A 394 -13.32 5.21 30.47
CA VAL A 394 -14.53 4.73 29.80
C VAL A 394 -14.13 4.04 28.49
N TYR A 395 -14.61 2.82 28.30
CA TYR A 395 -14.40 2.03 27.10
C TYR A 395 -15.72 1.84 26.36
N TRP A 396 -15.64 1.83 25.03
CA TRP A 396 -16.77 1.63 24.14
C TRP A 396 -16.55 0.37 23.32
N LEU A 397 -17.32 -0.68 23.60
CA LEU A 397 -17.18 -2.00 22.99
C LEU A 397 -18.26 -2.18 21.91
N ARG A 398 -17.85 -2.41 20.66
CA ARG A 398 -18.79 -2.77 19.59
C ARG A 398 -19.26 -4.20 19.77
N VAL A 399 -20.57 -4.40 19.74
CA VAL A 399 -21.22 -5.71 19.96
C VAL A 399 -22.22 -6.02 18.84
N PRO A 400 -22.66 -7.28 18.67
CA PRO A 400 -23.62 -7.63 17.63
C PRO A 400 -24.93 -6.83 17.72
N PRO A 401 -25.59 -6.54 16.59
CA PRO A 401 -26.86 -5.79 16.60
C PRO A 401 -28.01 -6.49 17.30
N SER A 402 -27.91 -7.82 17.45
CA SER A 402 -28.89 -8.64 18.15
C SER A 402 -28.77 -8.58 19.67
N THR A 403 -27.70 -7.97 20.21
CA THR A 403 -27.46 -7.86 21.66
C THR A 403 -28.58 -7.07 22.35
N ARG A 404 -29.07 -7.58 23.47
CA ARG A 404 -30.23 -7.04 24.20
C ARG A 404 -29.88 -6.40 25.54
N THR A 405 -28.76 -6.78 26.15
CA THR A 405 -28.31 -6.28 27.45
C THR A 405 -26.83 -5.91 27.44
N ALA A 406 -26.38 -5.04 28.34
CA ALA A 406 -24.97 -4.67 28.41
C ALA A 406 -24.12 -5.87 28.86
N ARG A 407 -24.61 -6.68 29.81
CA ARG A 407 -23.96 -7.95 30.22
C ARG A 407 -23.74 -8.91 29.06
N GLU A 408 -24.76 -9.13 28.22
CA GLU A 408 -24.62 -9.98 27.03
C GLU A 408 -23.55 -9.44 26.08
N GLY A 409 -23.54 -8.12 25.86
CA GLY A 409 -22.54 -7.47 25.02
C GLY A 409 -21.12 -7.64 25.55
N VAL A 410 -20.90 -7.41 26.85
CA VAL A 410 -19.59 -7.60 27.48
C VAL A 410 -19.18 -9.07 27.43
N ALA A 411 -20.06 -10.01 27.78
CA ALA A 411 -19.80 -11.45 27.72
C ALA A 411 -19.36 -11.90 26.32
N TRP A 412 -20.04 -11.39 25.28
CA TRP A 412 -19.71 -11.68 23.90
C TRP A 412 -18.28 -11.25 23.54
N THR A 413 -17.77 -10.13 24.07
CA THR A 413 -16.39 -9.71 23.82
C THR A 413 -15.33 -10.68 24.37
N PHE A 414 -15.71 -11.54 25.32
CA PHE A 414 -14.88 -12.63 25.85
C PHE A 414 -15.20 -14.00 25.23
N GLY A 415 -16.11 -14.07 24.24
CA GLY A 415 -16.55 -15.33 23.65
C GLY A 415 -17.42 -16.19 24.58
N LEU A 416 -18.08 -15.57 25.56
CA LEU A 416 -18.93 -16.22 26.55
C LEU A 416 -20.41 -15.86 26.36
N THR A 417 -21.30 -16.68 26.88
CA THR A 417 -22.71 -16.30 27.07
C THR A 417 -22.89 -15.41 28.31
N ALA A 418 -24.00 -14.68 28.39
CA ALA A 418 -24.30 -13.82 29.55
C ALA A 418 -24.38 -14.61 30.89
N GLU A 419 -24.77 -15.89 30.82
CA GLU A 419 -24.92 -16.79 31.96
C GLU A 419 -23.56 -17.33 32.45
N GLU A 420 -22.64 -17.61 31.53
CA GLU A 420 -21.27 -18.05 31.81
C GLU A 420 -20.40 -16.89 32.32
N TYR A 421 -20.70 -15.66 31.91
CA TYR A 421 -19.97 -14.49 32.35
C TYR A 421 -20.27 -14.16 33.82
N GLN A 422 -19.43 -14.67 34.72
CA GLN A 422 -19.44 -14.38 36.15
C GLN A 422 -18.11 -13.72 36.56
N PRO A 423 -17.97 -12.40 36.47
CA PRO A 423 -16.73 -11.73 36.83
C PRO A 423 -16.45 -11.92 38.33
N LEU A 424 -15.45 -12.75 38.66
CA LEU A 424 -15.15 -13.16 40.04
C LEU A 424 -14.31 -12.16 40.85
N ILE A 425 -13.75 -11.14 40.19
CA ILE A 425 -13.20 -9.87 40.69
C ILE A 425 -12.82 -9.11 39.41
N GLN A 426 -13.32 -7.89 39.26
CA GLN A 426 -12.95 -7.01 38.15
C GLN A 426 -11.46 -6.65 38.32
N THR A 427 -10.63 -7.05 37.38
CA THR A 427 -9.17 -6.78 37.38
C THR A 427 -8.86 -5.57 36.53
#